data_AF-A0A5D8ZYQ1-F1
#
_entry.id   AF-A0A5D8ZYQ1-F1
#
_cell.length_a   1.000
_cell.length_b   1.000
_cell.length_c   1.000
_cell.angle_alpha   90.00
_cell.angle_beta   90.00
_cell.angle_gamma   90.00
#
_symmetry.space_group_name_H-M   'P 1'
#
loop_
_entity.id
_entity.type
_entity.pdbx_description
1 polymer ?
#
loop_
_entity_poly.entity_id
_entity_poly.type
_entity_poly.pdbx_seq_one_letter_code
_entity_poly.pdbx_strand_id
1 'polypeptide(L)' 'MKSIYKYITFSGLSMIVLSIIMFFTSVGLFTARGDYPIIIIKLGEISFILWLPFLIIGIFLAILGIGIYFAKTSK' A
#
# COMPACT_ATOMS: atom_id res chain seq x y z
N MET A 1 20.28 15.13 7.38
CA MET A 1 19.01 14.92 6.63
C MET A 1 19.20 14.58 5.13
N LYS A 2 20.38 14.16 4.64
CA LYS A 2 20.58 13.94 3.19
C LYS A 2 19.90 12.68 2.62
N SER A 3 19.40 11.76 3.44
CA SER A 3 18.82 10.49 2.98
C SER A 3 17.34 10.28 3.35
N ILE A 4 16.74 11.18 4.15
CA ILE A 4 15.37 11.00 4.68
C ILE A 4 14.34 10.88 3.56
N TYR A 5 14.43 11.70 2.51
CA TYR A 5 13.53 11.61 1.36
C TYR A 5 13.62 10.26 0.64
N LYS A 6 14.81 9.64 0.57
CA LYS A 6 14.98 8.31 -0.04
C LYS A 6 14.24 7.25 0.76
N TYR A 7 14.33 7.30 2.09
CA TYR A 7 13.60 6.38 2.96
C TYR A 7 12.09 6.58 2.88
N ILE A 8 11.61 7.83 2.84
CA ILE A 8 10.19 8.16 2.67
C ILE A 8 9.65 7.66 1.33
N THR A 9 10.37 7.91 0.23
CA THR A 9 9.98 7.40 -1.09
C THR A 9 10.00 5.87 -1.13
N PHE A 10 11.03 5.24 -0.56
CA PHE A 10 11.14 3.78 -0.52
C PHE A 10 10.03 3.14 0.32
N SER A 11 9.70 3.72 1.50
CA SER A 11 8.60 3.24 2.32
C SER A 11 7.25 3.41 1.62
N GLY A 12 7.03 4.56 0.97
CA GLY A 12 5.82 4.82 0.17
C GLY A 12 5.66 3.83 -0.97
N LEU A 13 6.70 3.61 -1.77
CA LEU A 13 6.71 2.62 -2.86
C LEU A 13 6.47 1.20 -2.35
N SER A 14 7.13 0.81 -1.25
CA SER A 14 6.95 -0.51 -0.65
C SER A 14 5.51 -0.71 -0.16
N MET A 15 4.93 0.30 0.49
CA MET A 15 3.53 0.28 0.91
C MET A 15 2.57 0.17 -0.27
N ILE A 16 2.83 0.87 -1.39
CA ILE A 16 2.01 0.78 -2.60
C ILE A 16 2.03 -0.64 -3.14
N VAL A 17 3.22 -1.22 -3.36
CA VAL A 17 3.37 -2.58 -3.89
C VAL A 17 2.66 -3.60 -3.01
N LEU A 18 2.87 -3.51 -1.69
CA LEU A 18 2.26 -4.43 -0.73
C LEU A 18 0.73 -4.29 -0.72
N SER A 19 0.21 -3.05 -0.76
CA SER A 19 -1.22 -2.79 -0.80
C SER A 19 -1.87 -3.30 -2.08
N ILE A 20 -1.19 -3.19 -3.22
CA ILE A 20 -1.68 -3.74 -4.50
C ILE A 20 -1.77 -5.26 -4.43
N ILE A 21 -0.72 -5.94 -3.96
CA ILE A 21 -0.71 -7.40 -3.82
C ILE A 21 -1.88 -7.83 -2.94
N MET A 22 -2.01 -7.21 -1.77
CA MET A 22 -3.05 -7.57 -0.80
C MET A 22 -4.47 -7.22 -1.26
N PHE A 23 -4.62 -6.16 -2.05
CA PHE A 23 -5.89 -5.83 -2.70
C PHE A 23 -6.31 -6.95 -3.67
N PHE A 24 -5.41 -7.38 -4.56
CA PHE A 24 -5.70 -8.49 -5.47
C PHE A 24 -5.95 -9.81 -4.73
N THR A 25 -5.18 -10.11 -3.67
CA THR A 25 -5.42 -11.29 -2.85
C THR A 25 -6.80 -11.26 -2.20
N SER A 26 -7.21 -10.11 -1.64
CA SER A 26 -8.52 -9.95 -1.03
C SER A 26 -9.66 -10.05 -2.05
N VAL A 27 -9.53 -9.43 -3.22
CA VAL A 27 -10.50 -9.58 -4.33
C VAL A 27 -10.57 -11.04 -4.80
N GLY A 28 -9.44 -11.74 -4.85
CA GLY A 28 -9.38 -13.17 -5.16
C GLY A 28 -10.15 -14.02 -4.14
N LEU A 29 -10.02 -13.70 -2.84
CA LEU A 29 -10.78 -14.37 -1.78
C LEU A 29 -12.29 -14.12 -1.88
N PHE A 30 -12.73 -12.95 -2.35
CA PHE A 30 -14.15 -12.68 -2.58
C PHE A 30 -14.74 -13.41 -3.78
N THR A 31 -13.93 -13.65 -4.82
CA THR A 31 -14.39 -14.32 -6.05
C THR A 31 -14.28 -15.84 -5.97
N ALA A 32 -13.57 -16.37 -4.99
CA ALA A 32 -13.41 -17.80 -4.76
C ALA A 32 -14.74 -18.44 -4.28
N ARG A 33 -15.38 -19.22 -5.15
CA ARG A 33 -16.67 -19.92 -4.89
C ARG A 33 -16.46 -21.30 -4.23
N GLY A 34 -15.74 -21.33 -3.11
CA GLY A 34 -15.48 -22.55 -2.33
C GLY A 34 -16.14 -22.50 -0.95
N ASP A 35 -16.26 -23.65 -0.31
CA ASP A 35 -16.74 -23.77 1.07
C ASP A 35 -15.60 -23.41 2.03
N TYR A 36 -15.31 -22.12 2.12
CA TYR A 36 -14.22 -21.60 2.94
C TYR A 36 -14.66 -21.39 4.40
N PRO A 37 -13.78 -21.68 5.37
CA PRO A 37 -14.02 -21.32 6.76
C PRO A 37 -14.37 -19.84 6.92
N ILE A 38 -15.34 -19.54 7.79
CA ILE A 38 -15.81 -18.17 8.07
C ILE A 38 -14.66 -17.20 8.41
N ILE A 39 -13.60 -17.71 9.03
CA ILE A 39 -12.39 -16.97 9.40
C ILE A 39 -11.68 -16.42 8.16
N ILE A 40 -11.56 -17.23 7.10
CA ILE A 40 -10.87 -16.82 5.86
C ILE A 40 -11.66 -15.73 5.14
N ILE A 41 -12.98 -15.86 5.10
CA ILE A 41 -13.89 -14.86 4.50
C ILE A 41 -13.74 -13.53 5.24
N LYS A 42 -13.81 -13.55 6.57
CA LYS A 42 -13.65 -12.36 7.42
C LYS A 42 -12.26 -11.73 7.29
N LEU A 43 -11.21 -12.53 7.17
CA LEU A 43 -9.86 -12.03 6.90
C LEU A 43 -9.80 -11.29 5.56
N GLY A 44 -10.43 -11.84 4.51
CA GLY A 44 -10.53 -11.23 3.20
C GLY A 44 -11.22 -9.86 3.25
N GLU A 45 -12.35 -9.76 3.95
CA GLU A 45 -13.09 -8.50 4.16
C GLU A 45 -12.26 -7.44 4.89
N ILE A 46 -11.65 -7.81 6.02
CA ILE A 46 -10.81 -6.89 6.81
C ILE A 46 -9.60 -6.44 5.99
N SER A 47 -8.96 -7.38 5.29
CA SER A 47 -7.86 -7.09 4.38
C SER A 47 -8.28 -6.07 3.32
N PHE A 48 -9.44 -6.23 2.69
CA PHE A 48 -9.92 -5.29 1.68
C PHE A 48 -10.02 -3.86 2.20
N ILE A 49 -10.69 -3.71 3.35
CA ILE A 49 -10.96 -2.40 3.96
C ILE A 49 -9.68 -1.78 4.49
N LEU A 50 -8.75 -2.60 5.01
CA LEU A 50 -7.49 -2.13 5.56
C LEU A 50 -6.50 -1.70 4.47
N TRP A 51 -6.36 -2.44 3.38
CA TRP A 51 -5.31 -2.17 2.40
C TRP A 51 -5.62 -0.99 1.47
N LEU A 52 -6.89 -0.62 1.32
CA LEU A 52 -7.30 0.55 0.54
C LEU A 52 -6.77 1.90 1.11
N PRO A 53 -6.97 2.23 2.41
CA PRO A 53 -6.38 3.43 3.00
C PRO A 53 -4.84 3.36 3.06
N PHE A 54 -4.24 2.17 3.24
CA PHE A 54 -2.78 2.02 3.19
C PHE A 54 -2.22 2.32 1.80
N LEU A 55 -2.92 1.97 0.73
CA LEU A 55 -2.56 2.34 -0.64
C LEU A 55 -2.56 3.86 -0.79
N ILE A 56 -3.60 4.54 -0.30
CA ILE A 56 -3.72 6.01 -0.34
C ILE A 56 -2.55 6.65 0.41
N ILE A 57 -2.26 6.20 1.64
CA ILE A 57 -1.13 6.70 2.45
C ILE A 57 0.20 6.45 1.72
N GLY A 58 0.39 5.28 1.11
CA GLY A 58 1.57 4.94 0.32
C GLY A 58 1.79 5.90 -0.85
N ILE A 59 0.72 6.24 -1.59
CA ILE A 59 0.75 7.23 -2.68
C ILE A 59 1.17 8.60 -2.15
N PHE A 60 0.58 9.06 -1.04
CA PHE A 60 0.95 10.34 -0.42
C PHE A 60 2.42 10.37 0.00
N LEU A 61 2.92 9.31 0.64
CA LEU A 61 4.33 9.19 1.03
C LEU A 61 5.28 9.21 -0.18
N ALA A 62 4.93 8.50 -1.25
CA ALA A 62 5.72 8.48 -2.48
C ALA A 62 5.80 9.88 -3.11
N ILE A 63 4.67 10.59 -3.23
CA ILE A 63 4.59 11.96 -3.75
C ILE A 63 5.40 12.92 -2.87
N LEU A 64 5.25 12.84 -1.54
CA LEU A 64 5.99 13.70 -0.62
C LEU A 64 7.50 13.47 -0.72
N GLY A 65 7.95 12.21 -0.74
CA GLY A 65 9.37 11.89 -0.87
C GLY A 65 9.98 12.40 -2.19
N ILE A 66 9.24 12.25 -3.29
CA ILE A 66 9.64 12.76 -4.61
C ILE A 66 9.64 14.30 -4.62
N GLY A 67 8.62 14.94 -4.05
CA GLY A 67 8.54 16.41 -3.96
C GLY A 67 9.72 17.00 -3.17
N ILE A 68 10.09 16.38 -2.05
CA ILE A 68 11.27 16.77 -1.27
C ILE A 68 12.55 16.58 -2.07
N TYR A 69 12.66 15.50 -2.86
CA TYR A 69 13.82 15.27 -3.73
C TYR A 69 13.99 16.40 -4.76
N PHE A 70 12.93 16.75 -5.49
CA PHE A 70 12.98 17.84 -6.47
C PHE A 70 13.26 19.20 -5.83
N ALA A 71 12.61 19.52 -4.71
CA ALA A 71 12.84 20.77 -3.98
C ALA A 71 14.30 20.93 -3.53
N LYS A 72 14.96 19.81 -3.24
CA LYS A 72 16.37 19.79 -2.84
C LYS A 72 17.34 19.83 -4.01
N THR A 73 16.98 19.26 -5.16
CA THR A 73 17.83 19.27 -6.36
C THR A 73 17.78 20.60 -7.10
N SER A 74 16.71 21.39 -6.90
CA SER A 74 16.53 22.72 -7.48
C SER A 74 17.23 23.84 -6.72
N LYS A 75 17.85 23.55 -5.57
CA LYS A 75 18.71 24.47 -4.79
C LYS A 75 20.17 24.09 -4.96
#